data_AF-A0A5Q4DCK6-F1
#
_entry.id   AF-A0A5Q4DCK6-F1
#
_cell.length_a   1.000
_cell.length_b   1.000
_cell.length_c   1.000
_cell.angle_alpha   90.00
_cell.angle_beta   90.00
_cell.angle_gamma   90.00
#
_symmetry.space_group_name_H-M   'P 1'
#
loop_
_entity.id
_entity.type
_entity.pdbx_description
1 polymer ?
#
loop_
_entity_poly.entity_id
_entity_poly.type
_entity_poly.pdbx_seq_one_letter_code
_entity_poly.pdbx_strand_id
1 'polypeptide(L)'
;MKTLRSFTFALLAGVMASLSVGTTPALAQGSGAVDASITDAATLESVLVGHERSADRSRSRLADLLAHEDVRAMAEARGIAMDRVEARAATLSDEEVSRVETMVDAAAEALDLSRTITISVSTVIIILLLLILIT
;
A
#
# COMPACT_ATOMS: atom_id res chain seq x y z
N MET A 1 -17.23 -11.28 39.39
CA MET A 1 -18.26 -10.48 38.70
C MET A 1 -18.00 -10.56 37.20
N LYS A 2 -19.06 -10.79 36.39
CA LYS A 2 -19.14 -10.87 34.91
C LYS A 2 -18.41 -12.06 34.25
N THR A 3 -18.99 -13.25 34.07
CA THR A 3 -20.12 -13.73 33.21
C THR A 3 -19.94 -13.60 31.70
N LEU A 4 -20.33 -14.68 31.02
CA LEU A 4 -20.86 -14.84 29.64
C LEU A 4 -19.91 -15.31 28.52
N ARG A 5 -19.99 -16.61 28.20
CA ARG A 5 -20.43 -17.16 26.89
C ARG A 5 -20.42 -18.69 26.98
N SER A 6 -21.54 -19.27 27.40
CA SER A 6 -22.58 -19.83 26.52
C SER A 6 -22.14 -21.15 25.88
N PHE A 7 -22.21 -22.20 26.70
CA PHE A 7 -22.25 -23.60 26.33
C PHE A 7 -23.67 -23.91 25.78
N THR A 8 -23.70 -24.45 24.56
CA THR A 8 -24.46 -25.65 24.17
C THR A 8 -25.93 -25.74 24.58
N PHE A 9 -26.86 -25.64 23.63
CA PHE A 9 -28.11 -26.44 23.66
C PHE A 9 -28.86 -26.46 22.30
N ALA A 10 -29.42 -27.64 21.99
CA ALA A 10 -30.44 -27.98 20.99
C ALA A 10 -30.02 -27.92 19.50
N LEU A 11 -29.81 -29.02 18.75
CA LEU A 11 -30.53 -30.30 18.61
C LEU A 11 -31.96 -30.18 18.03
N LEU A 12 -32.07 -30.68 16.79
CA LEU A 12 -33.15 -31.48 16.20
C LEU A 12 -34.28 -30.82 15.38
N ALA A 13 -34.52 -31.50 14.23
CA ALA A 13 -35.73 -31.57 13.41
C ALA A 13 -36.03 -30.32 12.55
N GLY A 14 -36.27 -30.41 11.24
CA GLY A 14 -36.50 -31.52 10.33
C GLY A 14 -37.26 -30.97 9.11
N VAL A 15 -37.59 -31.88 8.18
CA VAL A 15 -38.70 -31.78 7.20
C VAL A 15 -38.34 -31.32 5.77
N MET A 16 -38.33 -32.33 4.89
CA MET A 16 -38.91 -32.39 3.52
C MET A 16 -38.24 -31.58 2.40
N ALA A 17 -37.61 -32.24 1.43
CA ALA A 17 -38.21 -32.97 0.30
C ALA A 17 -38.73 -32.04 -0.81
N SER A 18 -38.10 -32.17 -1.99
CA SER A 18 -38.63 -32.01 -3.37
C SER A 18 -37.42 -31.71 -4.26
N LEU A 19 -36.78 -32.71 -4.88
CA LEU A 19 -37.14 -33.18 -6.22
C LEU A 19 -37.72 -32.08 -7.12
N SER A 20 -36.87 -31.42 -7.89
CA SER A 20 -37.21 -30.99 -9.23
C SER A 20 -36.01 -31.17 -10.15
N VAL A 21 -36.20 -32.12 -11.06
CA VAL A 21 -35.41 -32.32 -12.28
C VAL A 21 -35.47 -31.04 -13.10
N GLY A 22 -34.31 -30.59 -13.56
CA GLY A 22 -34.16 -29.42 -14.43
C GLY A 22 -32.76 -29.32 -15.00
N THR A 23 -32.19 -30.43 -15.49
CA THR A 23 -30.95 -30.37 -16.30
C THR A 23 -31.29 -29.90 -17.69
N THR A 24 -31.09 -28.60 -17.94
CA THR A 24 -30.59 -28.05 -19.20
C THR A 24 -30.31 -26.57 -18.97
N PRO A 25 -29.07 -26.14 -19.23
CA PRO A 25 -28.95 -25.19 -20.32
C PRO A 25 -27.96 -25.68 -21.36
N ALA A 26 -28.48 -25.61 -22.57
CA ALA A 26 -27.78 -25.61 -23.83
C ALA A 26 -26.35 -25.07 -23.73
N LEU A 27 -25.44 -25.83 -24.35
CA LEU A 27 -24.14 -25.35 -24.80
C LEU A 27 -24.37 -24.20 -25.80
N ALA A 28 -24.47 -22.97 -25.30
CA ALA A 28 -24.25 -21.76 -26.08
C ALA A 28 -22.77 -21.37 -25.93
N GLN A 29 -21.88 -22.19 -26.50
CA GLN A 29 -20.47 -21.83 -26.68
C GLN A 29 -20.38 -20.90 -27.88
N GLY A 30 -20.44 -19.59 -27.62
CA GLY A 30 -20.42 -18.60 -28.70
C GLY A 30 -20.29 -17.14 -28.27
N SER A 31 -19.57 -16.83 -27.19
CA SER A 31 -19.20 -15.43 -26.83
C SER A 31 -17.88 -15.26 -26.06
N GLY A 32 -17.10 -16.32 -25.81
CA GLY A 32 -15.97 -16.26 -24.87
C GLY A 32 -14.73 -15.46 -25.32
N ALA A 33 -14.55 -15.20 -26.62
CA ALA A 33 -13.33 -14.55 -27.12
C ALA A 33 -13.37 -13.01 -27.06
N VAL A 34 -14.55 -12.41 -27.18
CA VAL A 34 -14.70 -10.94 -27.13
C VAL A 34 -14.80 -10.45 -25.67
N ASP A 35 -15.42 -11.24 -24.80
CA ASP A 35 -15.59 -10.90 -23.38
C ASP A 35 -14.26 -11.04 -22.58
N ALA A 36 -13.41 -12.00 -22.96
CA ALA A 36 -12.07 -12.17 -22.37
C ALA A 36 -11.19 -10.94 -22.66
N SER A 37 -11.09 -10.50 -23.92
CA SER A 37 -10.25 -9.35 -24.28
C SER A 37 -10.71 -8.03 -23.64
N ILE A 38 -12.01 -7.85 -23.41
CA ILE A 38 -12.55 -6.68 -22.71
C ILE A 38 -12.23 -6.77 -21.22
N THR A 39 -12.33 -7.96 -20.63
CA THR A 39 -11.97 -8.21 -19.22
C THR A 39 -10.47 -8.00 -18.99
N ASP A 40 -9.61 -8.48 -19.89
CA ASP A 40 -8.15 -8.28 -19.83
C ASP A 40 -7.79 -6.79 -19.94
N ALA A 41 -8.41 -6.05 -20.87
CA ALA A 41 -8.20 -4.61 -21.01
C ALA A 41 -8.69 -3.83 -19.78
N ALA A 42 -9.88 -4.16 -19.26
CA ALA A 42 -10.41 -3.53 -18.05
C ALA A 42 -9.57 -3.85 -16.80
N THR A 43 -9.03 -5.07 -16.70
CA THR A 43 -8.14 -5.47 -15.61
C THR A 43 -6.80 -4.74 -15.72
N LEU A 44 -6.22 -4.66 -16.91
CA LEU A 44 -4.97 -3.94 -17.15
C LEU A 44 -5.11 -2.45 -16.82
N GLU A 45 -6.18 -1.80 -17.30
CA GLU A 45 -6.51 -0.40 -16.97
C GLU A 45 -6.66 -0.21 -15.45
N SER A 46 -7.36 -1.13 -14.77
CA SER A 46 -7.52 -1.06 -13.32
C SER A 46 -6.20 -1.17 -12.55
N VAL A 47 -5.27 -1.97 -13.06
CA VAL A 47 -3.93 -2.16 -12.47
C VAL A 47 -3.08 -0.92 -12.72
N LEU A 48 -3.09 -0.36 -13.94
CA LEU A 48 -2.37 0.87 -14.27
C LEU A 48 -2.87 2.06 -13.43
N VAL A 49 -4.18 2.30 -13.41
CA VAL A 49 -4.79 3.37 -12.60
C VAL A 49 -4.52 3.15 -11.11
N GLY A 50 -4.51 1.90 -10.64
CA GLY A 50 -4.15 1.56 -9.27
C GLY A 50 -2.68 1.82 -8.95
N HIS A 51 -1.79 1.57 -9.91
CA HIS A 51 -0.35 1.80 -9.79
C HIS A 51 -0.02 3.30 -9.74
N GLU A 52 -0.56 4.09 -10.68
CA GLU A 52 -0.38 5.56 -10.72
C GLU A 52 -0.84 6.21 -9.42
N ARG A 53 -2.03 5.84 -8.91
CA ARG A 53 -2.53 6.34 -7.61
C ARG A 53 -1.68 5.94 -6.42
N SER A 54 -0.94 4.84 -6.52
CA SER A 54 -0.05 4.41 -5.43
C SER A 54 1.26 5.17 -5.49
N ALA A 55 1.84 5.35 -6.68
CA ALA A 55 3.02 6.18 -6.89
C ALA A 55 2.80 7.64 -6.44
N ASP A 56 1.66 8.24 -6.79
CA ASP A 56 1.31 9.62 -6.38
C ASP A 56 1.20 9.77 -4.85
N ARG A 57 0.57 8.80 -4.18
CA ARG A 57 0.47 8.80 -2.71
C ARG A 57 1.85 8.68 -2.06
N SER A 58 2.74 7.88 -2.64
CA SER A 58 4.09 7.68 -2.13
C SER A 58 4.97 8.90 -2.36
N ARG A 59 4.82 9.60 -3.50
CA ARG A 59 5.45 10.92 -3.73
C ARG A 59 4.99 11.97 -2.72
N SER A 60 3.69 12.05 -2.45
CA SER A 60 3.14 12.97 -1.45
C SER A 60 3.75 12.71 -0.07
N ARG A 61 3.76 11.45 0.38
CA ARG A 61 4.34 11.07 1.68
C ARG A 61 5.83 11.36 1.77
N LEU A 62 6.57 11.14 0.69
CA LEU A 62 8.00 11.50 0.63
C LEU A 62 8.18 13.02 0.76
N ALA A 63 7.36 13.81 0.07
CA ALA A 63 7.41 15.27 0.17
C ALA A 63 7.09 15.75 1.61
N ASP A 64 6.08 15.16 2.26
CA ASP A 64 5.72 15.47 3.63
C ASP A 64 6.86 15.13 4.61
N LEU A 65 7.52 13.97 4.42
CA LEU A 65 8.67 13.56 5.21
C LEU A 65 9.85 14.54 5.05
N LEU A 66 10.16 14.95 3.83
CA LEU A 66 11.25 15.91 3.55
C LEU A 66 10.93 17.33 4.05
N ALA A 67 9.66 17.69 4.12
CA ALA A 67 9.20 18.95 4.70
C ALA A 67 9.24 18.96 6.23
N HIS A 68 9.33 17.79 6.87
CA HIS A 68 9.30 17.68 8.33
C HIS A 68 10.50 18.38 8.99
N GLU A 69 10.23 19.16 10.05
CA GLU A 69 11.25 20.02 10.69
C GLU A 69 12.45 19.22 11.22
N ASP A 70 12.19 18.08 11.88
CA ASP A 70 13.25 17.20 12.37
C ASP A 70 14.12 16.64 11.24
N VAL A 71 13.53 16.30 10.09
CA VAL A 71 14.29 15.78 8.93
C VAL A 71 15.20 16.86 8.37
N ARG A 72 14.69 18.10 8.25
CA ARG A 72 15.48 19.26 7.79
C ARG A 72 16.60 19.60 8.78
N ALA A 73 16.31 19.64 10.07
CA ALA A 73 17.30 19.90 11.12
C ALA A 73 18.39 18.82 11.14
N MET A 74 18.02 17.54 10.94
CA MET A 74 18.97 16.43 10.88
C MET A 74 19.84 16.43 9.61
N ALA A 75 19.28 16.87 8.49
CA ALA A 75 20.01 17.06 7.25
C ALA A 75 21.02 18.22 7.38
N GLU A 76 20.59 19.35 7.92
CA GLU A 76 21.45 20.52 8.15
C GLU A 76 22.59 20.21 9.12
N ALA A 77 22.30 19.51 10.23
CA ALA A 77 23.32 19.07 11.20
C ALA A 77 24.41 18.18 10.59
N ARG A 78 24.16 17.58 9.42
CA ARG A 78 25.11 16.74 8.68
C ARG A 78 25.65 17.40 7.41
N GLY A 79 25.34 18.68 7.17
CA GLY A 79 25.77 19.40 5.97
C GLY A 79 25.10 18.92 4.68
N ILE A 80 23.93 18.28 4.78
CA ILE A 80 23.14 17.85 3.63
C ILE A 80 22.25 19.02 3.20
N ALA A 81 22.45 19.51 1.98
CA ALA A 81 21.60 20.55 1.41
C ALA A 81 20.22 19.96 1.03
N MET A 82 19.16 20.42 1.69
CA MET A 82 17.82 19.86 1.47
C MET A 82 17.29 20.07 0.06
N ASP A 83 17.59 21.22 -0.53
CA ASP A 83 17.25 21.53 -1.93
C ASP A 83 17.77 20.47 -2.90
N ARG A 84 18.95 19.88 -2.62
CA ARG A 84 19.49 18.78 -3.43
C ARG A 84 18.66 17.53 -3.28
N VAL A 85 18.29 17.16 -2.05
CA VAL A 85 17.53 15.93 -1.79
C VAL A 85 16.12 16.04 -2.36
N GLU A 86 15.46 17.19 -2.21
CA GLU A 86 14.14 17.46 -2.79
C GLU A 86 14.21 17.39 -4.32
N ALA A 87 15.22 18.00 -4.94
CA ALA A 87 15.43 17.90 -6.39
C ALA A 87 15.68 16.46 -6.86
N ARG A 88 16.35 15.63 -6.04
CA ARG A 88 16.55 14.20 -6.34
C ARG A 88 15.29 13.38 -6.16
N ALA A 89 14.55 13.60 -5.08
CA ALA A 89 13.26 12.98 -4.85
C ALA A 89 12.27 13.26 -6.01
N ALA A 90 12.31 14.47 -6.57
CA ALA A 90 11.52 14.86 -7.73
C ALA A 90 11.91 14.13 -9.03
N THR A 91 13.13 13.58 -9.12
CA THR A 91 13.60 12.83 -10.29
C THR A 91 13.34 11.32 -10.23
N LEU A 92 12.81 10.82 -9.11
CA LEU A 92 12.53 9.39 -8.94
C LEU A 92 11.39 8.91 -9.86
N SER A 93 11.64 7.77 -10.52
CA SER A 93 10.61 7.02 -11.25
C SER A 93 9.56 6.44 -10.29
N ASP A 94 8.40 6.06 -10.83
CA ASP A 94 7.31 5.44 -10.05
C ASP A 94 7.78 4.17 -9.33
N GLU A 95 8.62 3.37 -9.99
CA GLU A 95 9.17 2.14 -9.45
C GLU A 95 10.20 2.39 -8.34
N GLU A 96 10.94 3.49 -8.42
CA GLU A 96 11.88 3.88 -7.36
C GLU A 96 11.13 4.44 -6.15
N VAL A 97 10.12 5.29 -6.37
CA VAL A 97 9.26 5.81 -5.31
C VAL A 97 8.55 4.67 -4.58
N SER A 98 8.02 3.69 -5.32
CA SER A 98 7.38 2.51 -4.72
C SER A 98 8.37 1.65 -3.92
N ARG A 99 9.63 1.53 -4.37
CA ARG A 99 10.68 0.81 -3.62
C ARG A 99 11.04 1.49 -2.30
N VAL A 100 10.95 2.81 -2.23
CA VAL A 100 11.25 3.55 -1.00
C VAL A 100 10.02 3.78 -0.11
N GLU A 101 8.80 3.49 -0.59
CA GLU A 101 7.53 3.70 0.12
C GLU A 101 7.54 3.11 1.53
N THR A 102 7.89 1.83 1.67
CA THR A 102 7.92 1.15 2.98
C THR A 102 8.88 1.82 3.96
N MET A 103 9.99 2.38 3.46
CA MET A 103 10.95 3.09 4.31
C MET A 103 10.42 4.48 4.69
N VAL A 104 9.79 5.18 3.75
CA VAL A 104 9.16 6.49 3.99
C VAL A 104 8.09 6.36 5.06
N ASP A 105 7.22 5.34 4.96
CA ASP A 105 6.19 5.06 5.96
C ASP A 105 6.83 4.73 7.32
N ALA A 106 7.86 3.89 7.35
CA ALA A 106 8.58 3.57 8.60
C ALA A 106 9.26 4.79 9.22
N ALA A 107 9.79 5.71 8.42
CA ALA A 107 10.39 6.94 8.91
C ALA A 107 9.35 7.94 9.41
N ALA A 108 8.22 8.07 8.72
CA ALA A 108 7.11 8.91 9.17
C ALA A 108 6.54 8.40 10.52
N GLU A 109 6.33 7.10 10.65
CA GLU A 109 5.89 6.48 11.91
C GLU A 109 6.94 6.67 13.03
N ALA A 110 8.23 6.53 12.69
CA ALA A 110 9.31 6.74 13.64
C ALA A 110 9.42 8.19 14.14
N LEU A 111 9.06 9.18 13.33
CA LEU A 111 9.00 10.60 13.73
C LEU A 111 7.83 10.86 14.67
N ASP A 112 6.65 10.30 14.36
CA ASP A 112 5.44 10.48 15.17
C ASP A 112 5.57 9.83 16.56
N LEU A 113 6.31 8.72 16.66
CA LEU A 113 6.49 7.99 17.92
C LEU A 113 7.38 8.67 18.97
N SER A 114 8.10 9.76 18.64
CA SER A 114 8.71 10.82 19.49
C SER A 114 9.34 10.48 20.87
N ARG A 115 9.48 9.22 21.29
CA ARG A 115 10.01 8.80 22.62
C ARG A 115 11.30 7.99 22.56
N THR A 116 11.84 7.72 21.38
CA THR A 116 13.11 6.99 21.23
C THR A 116 13.96 7.62 20.12
N ILE A 117 14.48 8.81 20.44
CA ILE A 117 15.23 9.71 19.56
C ILE A 117 16.36 9.00 18.78
N THR A 118 16.99 7.98 19.36
CA THR A 118 18.18 7.37 18.74
C THR A 118 17.86 6.41 17.59
N ILE A 119 16.69 5.75 17.58
CA ILE A 119 16.34 4.77 16.54
C ILE A 119 15.72 5.48 15.32
N SER A 120 14.88 6.50 15.52
CA SER A 120 14.25 7.27 14.43
C SER A 120 15.27 7.99 13.57
N VAL A 121 16.32 8.54 14.19
CA VAL A 121 17.34 9.33 13.48
C VAL A 121 18.11 8.49 12.47
N SER A 122 18.51 7.26 12.83
CA SER A 122 19.23 6.38 11.91
C SER A 122 18.42 6.03 10.66
N THR A 123 17.12 5.78 10.79
CA THR A 123 16.26 5.40 9.66
C THR A 123 16.08 6.56 8.68
N VAL A 124 15.80 7.76 9.19
CA VAL A 124 15.69 8.98 8.37
C VAL A 124 16.99 9.23 7.59
N ILE A 125 18.14 9.08 8.24
CA ILE A 125 19.45 9.25 7.58
C ILE A 125 19.64 8.21 6.49
N ILE A 126 19.31 6.94 6.73
CA ILE A 126 19.45 5.89 5.73
C ILE A 126 18.63 6.24 4.48
N ILE A 127 17.42 6.77 4.64
CA ILE A 127 16.58 7.20 3.52
C ILE A 127 17.22 8.39 2.79
N LEU A 128 17.70 9.39 3.51
CA LEU A 128 18.41 10.54 2.92
C LEU A 128 19.66 10.10 2.15
N LEU A 129 20.43 9.17 2.69
CA LEU A 129 21.61 8.61 2.04
C LEU A 129 21.24 7.76 0.83
N LEU A 130 20.17 6.96 0.90
CA LEU A 130 19.67 6.19 -0.23
C LEU A 130 19.18 7.10 -1.35
N LEU A 131 18.46 8.17 -1.04
CA LEU A 131 18.07 9.20 -2.02
C LEU A 131 19.28 9.82 -2.73
N ILE A 132 20.41 9.95 -2.03
CA ILE A 132 21.65 10.46 -2.60
C ILE A 132 22.44 9.37 -3.34
N LEU A 133 22.30 8.09 -2.97
CA LEU A 133 23.10 6.96 -3.46
C LEU A 133 22.46 6.20 -4.64
N ILE A 134 21.12 6.11 -4.68
CA ILE A 134 20.38 5.41 -5.75
C ILE A 134 20.50 6.13 -7.10
N THR A 135 20.70 7.44 -7.07
CA THR A 135 20.97 8.31 -8.23
C THR A 135 22.43 8.73 -8.29
#